data_AF-A0A2V9IZY3-F1
#
_entry.id   AF-A0A2V9IZY3-F1
#
_cell.length_a   1.000
_cell.length_b   1.000
_cell.length_c   1.000
_cell.angle_alpha   90.00
_cell.angle_beta   90.00
_cell.angle_gamma   90.00
#
_symmetry.space_group_name_H-M   'P 1'
#
loop_
_entity.id
_entity.type
_entity.pdbx_description
1 polymer ?
#
loop_
_entity_poly.entity_id
_entity_poly.type
_entity_poly.pdbx_seq_one_letter_code
_entity_poly.pdbx_strand_id
1 'polypeptide(L)'
;IWDGNATWNSVPAAGGELFRWQPESTYIQEPPFFDSFSLESPPIGVIRGARVLALLGDSVTTDHVSPAGDIPLDSPAGRYLTEHGVKKEDFNSYGS
;
A
#
# COMPACT_ATOMS: atom_id res chain seq x y z
N ILE A 1 12.96 29.39 2.01
CA ILE A 1 12.19 28.24 1.47
C ILE A 1 12.37 27.03 2.39
N TRP A 2 13.61 26.70 2.80
CA TRP A 2 13.90 25.53 3.65
C TRP A 2 13.55 25.71 5.14
N ASP A 3 13.58 26.93 5.68
CA ASP A 3 13.36 27.17 7.12
C ASP A 3 11.94 27.62 7.50
N GLY A 4 10.97 27.46 6.57
CA GLY A 4 9.65 28.09 6.70
C GLY A 4 8.69 27.43 7.70
N ASN A 5 8.93 26.16 8.09
CA ASN A 5 8.02 25.40 8.96
C ASN A 5 8.82 24.66 10.05
N ALA A 6 8.73 25.16 11.28
CA ALA A 6 9.42 24.58 12.43
C ALA A 6 9.00 23.13 12.73
N THR A 7 7.73 22.79 12.54
CA THR A 7 7.23 21.41 12.74
C THR A 7 7.86 20.46 11.73
N TRP A 8 7.86 20.81 10.44
CA TRP A 8 8.51 20.01 9.40
C TRP A 8 10.00 19.84 9.67
N ASN A 9 10.69 20.93 10.02
CA ASN A 9 12.13 20.92 10.29
C ASN A 9 12.52 20.13 11.54
N SER A 10 11.56 19.88 12.44
CA SER A 10 11.77 19.10 13.67
C SER A 10 11.58 17.60 13.49
N VAL A 11 11.08 17.14 12.33
CA VAL A 11 10.89 15.71 12.07
C VAL A 11 12.26 15.02 12.00
N PRO A 12 12.54 14.03 12.86
CA PRO A 12 13.82 13.33 12.82
C PRO A 12 13.93 12.49 11.55
N ALA A 13 15.01 12.70 10.80
CA ALA A 13 15.36 11.86 9.66
C ALA A 13 16.42 10.83 10.07
N ALA A 14 16.16 9.56 9.78
CA ALA A 14 17.19 8.53 9.90
C ALA A 14 18.19 8.68 8.74
N GLY A 15 19.49 8.61 9.03
CA GLY A 15 20.53 8.52 8.01
C GLY A 15 20.79 7.08 7.53
N GLY A 16 21.44 6.96 6.37
CA GLY A 16 21.81 5.69 5.74
C GLY A 16 21.39 5.63 4.27
N GLU A 17 21.96 4.68 3.52
CA GLU A 17 21.59 4.45 2.11
C GLU A 17 20.38 3.54 1.96
N LEU A 18 20.11 2.69 2.95
CA LEU A 18 19.01 1.73 2.97
C LEU A 18 17.96 2.11 4.00
N PHE A 19 16.68 2.00 3.62
CA PHE A 19 15.56 2.22 4.52
C PHE A 19 15.45 1.06 5.51
N ARG A 20 15.19 1.37 6.78
CA ARG A 20 14.96 0.35 7.82
C ARG A 20 13.48 0.08 7.94
N TRP A 21 13.02 -0.98 7.30
CA TRP A 21 11.64 -1.45 7.40
C TRP A 21 11.25 -1.75 8.84
N GLN A 22 10.03 -1.39 9.20
CA GLN A 22 9.46 -1.63 10.52
C GLN A 22 8.29 -2.61 10.35
N PRO A 23 8.41 -3.87 10.80
CA PRO A 23 7.38 -4.90 10.56
C PRO A 23 5.98 -4.50 11.06
N GLU A 24 5.93 -3.74 12.15
CA GLU A 24 4.68 -3.28 12.78
C GLU A 24 4.10 -2.00 12.13
N SER A 25 4.78 -1.40 11.14
CA SER A 25 4.29 -0.18 10.51
C SER A 25 3.08 -0.46 9.64
N THR A 26 1.94 0.17 9.91
CA THR A 26 0.75 0.06 9.05
C THR A 26 0.77 1.04 7.87
N TYR A 27 1.81 1.87 7.74
CA TYR A 27 1.96 2.88 6.67
C TYR A 27 3.07 2.54 5.68
N ILE A 28 4.23 2.08 6.16
CA ILE A 28 5.40 1.81 5.32
C ILE A 28 5.81 0.35 5.49
N GLN A 29 5.48 -0.46 4.49
CA GLN A 29 5.80 -1.87 4.42
C GLN A 29 6.72 -2.16 3.23
N GLU A 30 7.59 -3.15 3.37
CA GLU A 30 8.41 -3.63 2.26
C GLU A 30 7.51 -4.37 1.26
N PRO A 31 7.37 -3.88 0.02
CA PRO A 31 6.48 -4.54 -0.93
C PRO A 31 7.15 -5.80 -1.52
N PRO A 32 6.40 -6.90 -1.73
CA PRO A 32 6.95 -8.19 -2.13
C PRO A 32 7.35 -8.28 -3.61
N PHE A 33 7.44 -7.14 -4.32
CA PHE A 33 7.67 -7.11 -5.76
C PHE A 33 8.99 -7.78 -6.19
N PHE A 34 9.97 -7.82 -5.27
CA PHE A 34 11.31 -8.32 -5.53
C PHE A 34 11.67 -9.61 -4.77
N ASP A 35 10.73 -10.22 -4.05
CA ASP A 35 10.98 -11.45 -3.24
C ASP A 35 11.52 -12.62 -4.08
N SER A 36 11.22 -12.65 -5.37
CA SER A 36 11.70 -13.64 -6.34
C SER A 36 12.37 -12.99 -7.54
N PHE A 37 13.04 -11.86 -7.33
CA PHE A 37 13.72 -11.14 -8.40
C PHE A 37 14.88 -11.96 -9.00
N SER A 38 14.99 -11.88 -10.33
CA SER A 38 16.08 -12.48 -11.12
C SER A 38 16.60 -11.44 -12.09
N LEU A 39 17.92 -11.41 -12.29
CA LEU A 39 18.55 -10.60 -13.34
C LEU A 39 18.20 -11.10 -14.75
N GLU A 40 17.87 -12.39 -14.86
CA GLU A 40 17.35 -13.00 -16.07
C GLU A 40 15.82 -12.95 -16.05
N SER A 41 15.23 -12.39 -17.12
CA SER A 41 13.78 -12.37 -17.28
C SER A 41 13.25 -13.78 -17.58
N PRO A 42 12.23 -14.28 -16.86
CA PRO A 42 11.64 -15.57 -17.17
C PRO A 42 10.98 -15.54 -18.56
N PRO A 43 10.94 -16.69 -19.26
CA PRO A 43 10.23 -16.78 -20.53
C PRO A 43 8.73 -16.54 -20.32
N ILE A 44 8.10 -15.82 -21.26
CA ILE A 44 6.65 -15.60 -21.24
C ILE A 44 5.95 -16.95 -21.46
N GLY A 45 5.17 -17.38 -20.47
CA GLY A 45 4.39 -18.61 -20.50
C GLY A 45 2.93 -18.41 -20.90
N VAL A 46 2.29 -19.48 -21.37
CA VAL A 46 0.85 -19.48 -21.64
C VAL A 46 0.07 -19.64 -20.33
N ILE A 47 -0.90 -18.76 -20.10
CA ILE A 47 -1.86 -18.90 -18.99
C ILE A 47 -2.93 -19.92 -19.39
N ARG A 48 -3.10 -20.98 -18.61
CA ARG A 48 -4.10 -22.04 -18.85
C ARG A 48 -5.02 -22.21 -17.64
N GLY A 49 -6.32 -22.36 -17.87
CA GLY A 49 -7.30 -22.62 -16.82
C GLY A 49 -7.59 -21.44 -15.87
N ALA A 50 -7.26 -20.22 -16.27
CA ALA A 50 -7.62 -19.03 -15.50
C ALA A 50 -9.14 -18.87 -15.39
N ARG A 51 -9.61 -18.37 -14.25
CA ARG A 51 -11.01 -18.04 -13.99
C ARG A 51 -11.20 -16.53 -13.99
N VAL A 52 -12.38 -16.08 -14.40
CA VAL A 52 -12.75 -14.67 -14.34
C VAL A 52 -12.85 -14.25 -12.88
N LEU A 53 -12.02 -13.29 -12.46
CA LEU A 53 -12.08 -12.70 -11.11
C LEU A 53 -13.21 -11.67 -10.99
N ALA A 54 -13.39 -10.85 -12.03
CA ALA A 54 -14.46 -9.87 -12.13
C ALA A 54 -14.91 -9.74 -13.59
N LEU A 55 -16.22 -9.68 -13.82
CA LEU A 55 -16.83 -9.32 -15.10
C LEU A 55 -17.45 -7.93 -14.92
N LEU A 56 -16.88 -6.93 -15.59
CA LEU A 56 -17.24 -5.52 -15.42
C LEU A 56 -17.86 -4.97 -16.70
N GLY A 57 -18.71 -3.96 -16.56
CA GLY A 57 -19.31 -3.22 -17.66
C GLY A 57 -18.46 -2.01 -18.09
N ASP A 58 -19.12 -1.03 -18.70
CA ASP A 58 -18.48 0.22 -19.12
C ASP A 58 -18.23 1.18 -17.95
N SER A 59 -17.39 2.19 -18.20
CA SER A 59 -17.13 3.30 -17.25
C SER A 59 -16.49 2.92 -15.91
N VAL A 60 -15.74 1.81 -15.88
CA VAL A 60 -14.87 1.49 -14.74
C VAL A 60 -13.71 2.48 -14.67
N THR A 61 -13.68 3.27 -13.60
CA THR A 61 -12.59 4.23 -13.32
C THR A 61 -11.51 3.60 -12.43
N THR A 62 -10.37 4.28 -12.31
CA THR A 62 -9.29 3.87 -11.40
C THR A 62 -9.74 3.88 -9.94
N ASP A 63 -10.69 4.73 -9.55
CA ASP A 63 -11.22 4.78 -8.18
C ASP A 63 -12.06 3.53 -7.84
N HIS A 64 -12.67 2.88 -8.83
CA HIS A 64 -13.32 1.59 -8.62
C HIS A 64 -12.31 0.45 -8.43
N VAL A 65 -11.11 0.56 -9.03
CA VAL A 65 -10.05 -0.46 -8.95
C VAL A 65 -9.17 -0.25 -7.72
N SER A 66 -8.92 1.00 -7.36
CA SER A 66 -8.04 1.45 -6.28
C SER A 66 -8.63 2.73 -5.67
N PRO A 67 -9.58 2.60 -4.73
CA PRO A 67 -10.17 3.76 -4.06
C PRO A 67 -9.09 4.51 -3.29
N ALA A 68 -9.23 5.84 -3.15
CA ALA A 68 -8.31 6.67 -2.34
C ALA A 68 -8.96 7.24 -1.06
N GLY A 69 -10.26 7.02 -0.87
CA GLY A 69 -11.08 7.60 0.20
C GLY A 69 -11.09 6.82 1.52
N ASP A 70 -12.15 7.00 2.31
CA ASP A 70 -12.33 6.35 3.61
C ASP A 70 -12.25 4.83 3.52
N ILE A 71 -11.61 4.21 4.52
CA ILE A 71 -11.48 2.75 4.62
C ILE A 71 -12.65 2.19 5.43
N PRO A 72 -13.61 1.43 4.85
CA PRO A 72 -14.73 0.89 5.61
C PRO A 72 -14.29 -0.11 6.68
N LEU A 73 -14.94 -0.08 7.85
CA LEU A 73 -14.58 -0.95 8.98
C LEU A 73 -14.74 -2.45 8.66
N ASP A 74 -15.75 -2.81 7.88
CA ASP A 74 -16.07 -4.17 7.46
C ASP A 74 -15.35 -4.61 6.16
N SER A 75 -14.48 -3.76 5.61
CA SER A 75 -13.63 -4.12 4.47
C SER A 75 -12.46 -5.03 4.90
N PRO A 76 -11.83 -5.77 3.96
CA PRO A 76 -10.60 -6.50 4.26
C PRO A 76 -9.48 -5.63 4.87
N ALA A 77 -9.31 -4.39 4.39
CA ALA A 77 -8.32 -3.47 4.91
C ALA A 77 -8.69 -2.99 6.34
N GLY A 78 -9.96 -2.71 6.59
CA GLY A 78 -10.44 -2.32 7.92
C GLY A 78 -10.24 -3.42 8.96
N ARG A 79 -10.46 -4.69 8.58
CA ARG A 79 -10.13 -5.84 9.44
C ARG A 79 -8.63 -5.93 9.71
N TYR A 80 -7.80 -5.82 8.67
CA TYR A 80 -6.34 -5.83 8.83
C TYR A 80 -5.87 -4.76 9.81
N LEU A 81 -6.29 -3.50 9.63
CA LEU A 81 -5.91 -2.39 10.52
C LEU A 81 -6.40 -2.63 11.96
N THR A 82 -7.62 -3.15 12.14
CA THR A 82 -8.17 -3.49 13.46
C THR A 82 -7.37 -4.60 14.14
N GLU A 83 -6.99 -5.65 13.41
CA GLU A 83 -6.15 -6.75 13.91
C GLU A 83 -4.76 -6.26 14.33
N HIS A 84 -4.27 -5.17 13.72
CA HIS A 84 -3.02 -4.49 14.10
C HIS A 84 -3.23 -3.36 15.13
N GLY A 85 -4.41 -3.30 15.76
CA GLY A 85 -4.70 -2.40 16.88
C GLY A 85 -5.01 -0.94 16.50
N VAL A 86 -5.17 -0.64 15.21
CA VAL A 86 -5.55 0.69 14.73
C VAL A 86 -7.05 0.88 14.96
N LYS A 87 -7.45 2.02 15.54
CA LYS A 87 -8.87 2.35 15.73
C LYS A 87 -9.44 2.93 14.44
N LYS A 88 -10.76 2.80 14.23
CA LYS A 88 -11.43 3.33 13.02
C LYS A 88 -11.19 4.83 12.80
N GLU A 89 -11.12 5.63 13.86
CA GLU A 89 -10.79 7.06 13.79
C GLU A 89 -9.37 7.36 13.28
N ASP A 90 -8.48 6.37 13.38
CA ASP A 90 -7.06 6.44 12.98
C ASP A 90 -6.77 5.75 11.64
N PHE A 91 -7.78 5.19 10.94
CA PHE A 91 -7.59 4.48 9.66
C PHE A 91 -7.06 5.36 8.54
N ASN A 92 -7.24 6.68 8.63
CA ASN A 92 -6.93 7.62 7.55
C ASN A 92 -7.67 7.24 6.25
N SER A 93 -7.01 7.26 5.09
CA SER A 93 -7.61 6.94 3.80
C SER A 93 -6.77 5.92 3.02
N TYR A 94 -7.34 5.29 1.99
CA TYR A 94 -6.57 4.38 1.14
C TYR A 94 -5.39 5.04 0.41
N GLY A 95 -5.45 6.36 0.21
CA GLY A 95 -4.39 7.10 -0.46
C GLY A 95 -3.29 7.66 0.48
N SER A 96 -3.39 7.42 1.79
CA SER A 96 -2.47 8.00 2.79
C SER A 96 -1.27 7.12 3.13
#